data_AF-A0A7S3AUK5-F1
#
_entry.id   AF-A0A7S3AUK5-F1
#
_cell.length_a   1.000
_cell.length_b   1.000
_cell.length_c   1.000
_cell.angle_alpha   90.00
_cell.angle_beta   90.00
_cell.angle_gamma   90.00
#
_symmetry.space_group_name_H-M   'P 1'
#
loop_
_entity.id
_entity.type
_entity.pdbx_description
1 polymer ?
#
loop_
_entity_poly.entity_id
_entity_poly.type
_entity_poly.pdbx_seq_one_letter_code
_entity_poly.pdbx_strand_id
1 'polypeptide(L)'
;KSIGGSTSAEDAVEMTLSEFKDLVKDTSLETRDLKFDVMCNMFKKANALNNADAHAMRTEGRKTGSAKAEGASAKSGSKGSKRTGGARKLRDDELDQELVFYEFVEVLIRISFWRANPFHGIHKLAQQLVPLPDCLHQMLHEVVLPTARRDDSALFKEQLASDKSLQAVLAEFRAPLTEWFNTQTQSMFLRGEGRKLQYQAWQDVLKKKKHVGIWEINQDSEITGDERCRNKHRCALSLPQAKFAFSNSQSLDQMSVGVATDKDNMTTLDFEEFLECVARCGIDKYKAVRQMSAAAAIKGMIHNLLGIENEEEVMWANTLIKAERYNWKRFSGPLEGQTLSDHKKWLEVWQRIQVSDVYYFPL
;
A
#
# COMPACT_ATOMS: atom_id res chain seq x y z
N LYS A 1 15.39 3.53 -17.01
CA LYS A 1 15.62 2.06 -17.13
C LYS A 1 14.33 1.39 -16.70
N SER A 2 13.58 0.93 -17.69
CA SER A 2 12.26 0.33 -17.53
C SER A 2 12.39 -1.00 -16.78
N ILE A 3 11.66 -1.16 -15.68
CA ILE A 3 11.42 -2.45 -15.03
C ILE A 3 10.10 -2.91 -15.62
N GLY A 4 10.17 -3.85 -16.54
CA GLY A 4 9.00 -4.36 -17.26
C GLY A 4 8.10 -5.12 -16.31
N GLY A 5 6.98 -4.53 -15.92
CA GLY A 5 5.84 -5.24 -15.35
C GLY A 5 5.01 -5.79 -16.50
N SER A 6 4.83 -7.11 -16.52
CA SER A 6 3.84 -7.77 -17.35
C SER A 6 2.43 -7.37 -16.85
N THR A 7 1.43 -7.35 -17.74
CA THR A 7 0.10 -6.75 -17.52
C THR A 7 -1.02 -7.78 -17.41
N SER A 8 -0.76 -9.03 -17.02
CA SER A 8 -1.78 -10.08 -16.96
C SER A 8 -2.41 -10.19 -15.56
N ALA A 9 -3.65 -10.70 -15.48
CA ALA A 9 -4.29 -11.05 -14.21
C ALA A 9 -3.58 -12.22 -13.49
N GLU A 10 -2.78 -13.03 -14.23
CA GLU A 10 -1.96 -14.09 -13.64
C GLU A 10 -0.77 -13.50 -12.87
N ASP A 11 -0.19 -12.39 -13.36
CA ASP A 11 0.85 -11.60 -12.65
C ASP A 11 0.27 -10.92 -11.39
N ALA A 12 -1.06 -10.87 -11.24
CA ALA A 12 -1.71 -10.39 -10.04
C ALA A 12 -1.56 -11.37 -8.85
N VAL A 13 -1.26 -12.65 -9.12
CA VAL A 13 -1.25 -13.77 -8.16
C VAL A 13 0.15 -14.38 -7.97
N GLU A 14 1.19 -13.69 -8.44
CA GLU A 14 2.57 -14.10 -8.27
C GLU A 14 3.12 -13.71 -6.89
N MET A 15 3.84 -14.62 -6.24
CA MET A 15 4.46 -14.43 -4.94
C MET A 15 5.98 -14.47 -5.05
N THR A 16 6.63 -13.38 -4.65
CA THR A 16 8.09 -13.28 -4.60
C THR A 16 8.68 -14.05 -3.42
N LEU A 17 9.97 -14.39 -3.49
CA LEU A 17 10.67 -15.04 -2.36
C LEU A 17 10.67 -14.17 -1.09
N SER A 18 10.70 -12.84 -1.21
CA SER A 18 10.59 -11.93 -0.07
C SER A 18 9.21 -11.99 0.59
N GLU A 19 8.14 -11.98 -0.21
CA GLU A 19 6.77 -12.11 0.32
C GLU A 19 6.55 -13.47 0.96
N PHE A 20 7.13 -14.52 0.39
CA PHE A 20 7.11 -15.85 0.98
C PHE A 20 7.86 -15.91 2.33
N LYS A 21 8.98 -15.18 2.46
CA LYS A 21 9.71 -15.08 3.73
C LYS A 21 8.88 -14.40 4.82
N ASP A 22 8.13 -13.37 4.45
CA ASP A 22 7.24 -12.68 5.38
C ASP A 22 6.08 -13.59 5.78
N LEU A 23 5.48 -14.33 4.83
CA LEU A 23 4.47 -15.35 5.13
C LEU A 23 4.98 -16.39 6.14
N VAL A 24 6.19 -16.93 5.94
CA VAL A 24 6.78 -17.94 6.84
C VAL A 24 6.92 -17.42 8.27
N LYS A 25 7.30 -16.14 8.43
CA LYS A 25 7.41 -15.50 9.74
C LYS A 25 6.04 -15.26 10.36
N ASP A 26 5.12 -14.69 9.60
CA ASP A 26 3.78 -14.30 10.08
C ASP A 26 2.95 -15.51 10.52
N THR A 27 3.14 -16.65 9.86
CA THR A 27 2.47 -17.92 10.18
C THR A 27 3.25 -18.80 11.15
N SER A 28 4.50 -18.43 11.51
CA SER A 28 5.40 -19.29 12.30
C SER A 28 5.58 -20.69 11.68
N LEU A 29 5.77 -20.74 10.37
CA LEU A 29 5.95 -21.99 9.61
C LEU A 29 7.28 -22.70 9.90
N GLU A 30 8.27 -22.00 10.44
CA GLU A 30 9.51 -22.64 10.90
C GLU A 30 9.26 -23.53 12.12
N THR A 31 9.99 -24.63 12.20
CA THR A 31 10.10 -25.44 13.41
C THR A 31 11.57 -25.52 13.84
N ARG A 32 11.85 -26.26 14.91
CA ARG A 32 13.25 -26.60 15.25
C ARG A 32 13.94 -27.30 14.08
N ASP A 33 13.21 -28.19 13.42
CA ASP A 33 13.77 -29.10 12.43
C ASP A 33 13.57 -28.56 11.00
N LEU A 34 12.53 -27.75 10.73
CA LEU A 34 12.27 -27.10 9.43
C LEU A 34 12.61 -25.61 9.47
N LYS A 35 13.72 -25.23 8.81
CA LYS A 35 14.18 -23.83 8.72
C LYS A 35 13.83 -23.18 7.39
N PHE A 36 13.80 -21.85 7.36
CA PHE A 36 13.53 -21.07 6.15
C PHE A 36 14.44 -21.44 4.98
N ASP A 37 15.73 -21.76 5.22
CA ASP A 37 16.65 -22.17 4.15
C ASP A 37 16.18 -23.43 3.41
N VAL A 38 15.55 -24.37 4.13
CA VAL A 38 14.96 -25.58 3.53
C VAL A 38 13.72 -25.23 2.71
N MET A 39 12.87 -24.34 3.23
CA MET A 39 11.67 -23.86 2.51
C MET A 39 12.03 -23.02 1.28
N CYS A 40 13.11 -22.24 1.34
CA CYS A 40 13.66 -21.49 0.20
C CYS A 40 14.09 -22.44 -0.93
N ASN A 41 14.67 -23.60 -0.61
CA ASN A 41 14.98 -24.62 -1.60
C ASN A 41 13.70 -25.27 -2.19
N MET A 42 12.64 -25.44 -1.39
CA MET A 42 11.34 -25.91 -1.89
C MET A 42 10.70 -24.90 -2.84
N PHE A 43 10.75 -23.61 -2.49
CA PHE A 43 10.31 -22.49 -3.33
C PHE A 43 11.03 -22.49 -4.68
N LYS A 44 12.36 -22.55 -4.67
CA LYS A 44 13.18 -22.59 -5.89
C LYS A 44 12.89 -23.80 -6.75
N LYS A 45 12.61 -24.95 -6.14
CA LYS A 45 12.24 -26.18 -6.87
C LYS A 45 10.87 -26.08 -7.53
N ALA A 46 9.88 -25.55 -6.83
CA ALA A 46 8.54 -25.35 -7.40
C ALA A 46 8.57 -24.38 -8.58
N ASN A 47 9.36 -23.31 -8.48
CA ASN A 47 9.61 -22.39 -9.59
C ASN A 47 10.33 -23.07 -10.79
N ALA A 48 11.27 -23.99 -10.52
CA ALA A 48 12.07 -24.65 -11.56
C ALA A 48 11.39 -25.84 -12.26
N LEU A 49 10.29 -26.38 -11.72
CA LEU A 49 9.63 -27.59 -12.23
C LEU A 49 8.78 -27.34 -13.49
N ASN A 50 8.52 -26.07 -13.86
CA ASN A 50 7.96 -25.72 -15.15
C ASN A 50 9.07 -25.36 -16.13
N ASN A 51 9.20 -26.20 -17.18
CA ASN A 51 10.21 -26.14 -18.24
C ASN A 51 10.69 -24.72 -18.59
N ALA A 52 11.98 -24.61 -18.86
CA ALA A 52 12.59 -23.43 -19.48
C ALA A 52 11.79 -22.91 -20.69
N ASP A 53 11.02 -23.76 -21.37
CA ASP A 53 10.09 -23.43 -22.46
C ASP A 53 8.82 -22.69 -22.01
N ALA A 54 8.20 -23.07 -20.88
CA ALA A 54 7.06 -22.34 -20.31
C ALA A 54 7.51 -20.98 -19.75
N HIS A 55 8.73 -20.92 -19.20
CA HIS A 55 9.38 -19.67 -18.82
C HIS A 55 9.75 -18.82 -20.04
N ALA A 56 10.29 -19.42 -21.12
CA ALA A 56 10.62 -18.74 -22.36
C ALA A 56 9.38 -18.19 -23.07
N MET A 57 8.27 -18.94 -23.11
CA MET A 57 6.98 -18.49 -23.64
C MET A 57 6.41 -17.31 -22.84
N ARG A 58 6.47 -17.34 -21.49
CA ARG A 58 6.10 -16.20 -20.64
C ARG A 58 7.00 -14.98 -20.88
N THR A 59 8.31 -15.20 -21.03
CA THR A 59 9.30 -14.15 -21.32
C THR A 59 9.14 -13.57 -22.74
N GLU A 60 8.78 -14.38 -23.72
CA GLU A 60 8.50 -13.97 -25.10
C GLU A 60 7.18 -13.21 -25.22
N GLY A 61 6.14 -13.57 -24.46
CA GLY A 61 4.93 -12.75 -24.28
C GLY A 61 5.24 -11.35 -23.74
N ARG A 62 6.15 -11.27 -22.76
CA ARG A 62 6.65 -10.02 -22.17
C ARG A 62 7.46 -9.17 -23.17
N LYS A 63 8.22 -9.81 -24.07
CA LYS A 63 9.02 -9.14 -25.13
C LYS A 63 8.18 -8.68 -26.33
N THR A 64 7.14 -9.41 -26.71
CA THR A 64 6.27 -9.06 -27.85
C THR A 64 5.34 -7.88 -27.54
N GLY A 65 4.94 -7.69 -26.28
CA GLY A 65 4.23 -6.48 -25.83
C GLY A 65 5.09 -5.20 -25.86
N SER A 66 6.39 -5.31 -25.53
CA SER A 66 7.34 -4.19 -25.55
C SER A 66 7.85 -3.85 -26.97
N ALA A 67 7.96 -4.83 -27.87
CA ALA A 67 8.42 -4.62 -29.24
C ALA A 67 7.42 -3.85 -30.14
N LYS A 68 6.14 -3.75 -29.75
CA LYS A 68 5.15 -2.94 -30.48
C LYS A 68 5.18 -1.44 -30.15
N ALA A 69 5.91 -1.03 -29.10
CA ALA A 69 5.98 0.37 -28.66
C ALA A 69 7.21 1.14 -29.15
N GLU A 70 8.23 0.46 -29.71
CA GLU A 70 9.46 1.13 -30.15
C GLU A 70 9.71 0.90 -31.65
N GLY A 71 8.90 1.59 -32.45
CA GLY A 71 9.24 1.90 -33.83
C GLY A 71 10.29 3.00 -33.88
N ALA A 72 11.50 2.62 -34.30
CA ALA A 72 12.52 3.42 -34.98
C ALA A 72 13.06 4.67 -34.26
N SER A 73 14.29 4.59 -33.73
CA SER A 73 15.31 5.64 -33.88
C SER A 73 16.72 5.08 -33.72
N ALA A 74 17.61 5.56 -34.58
CA ALA A 74 18.93 5.01 -34.84
C ALA A 74 20.02 5.37 -33.82
N LYS A 75 21.01 4.48 -33.75
CA LYS A 75 22.41 4.61 -33.32
C LYS A 75 22.88 6.02 -32.88
N SER A 76 23.33 6.11 -31.62
CA SER A 76 24.60 6.78 -31.29
C SER A 76 25.14 6.26 -29.96
N GLY A 77 26.40 5.80 -29.96
CA GLY A 77 27.09 5.34 -28.76
C GLY A 77 27.76 6.47 -27.99
N SER A 78 27.86 6.33 -26.67
CA SER A 78 29.01 6.82 -25.90
C SER A 78 29.05 6.16 -24.52
N LYS A 79 30.27 5.97 -24.04
CA LYS A 79 30.72 5.18 -22.90
C LYS A 79 30.28 5.79 -21.56
N GLY A 80 29.98 4.93 -20.57
CA GLY A 80 29.83 5.36 -19.19
C GLY A 80 29.65 4.23 -18.17
N SER A 81 30.74 3.91 -17.47
CA SER A 81 30.82 3.22 -16.16
C SER A 81 30.45 1.72 -16.08
N LYS A 82 31.50 0.88 -16.02
CA LYS A 82 31.46 -0.51 -15.53
C LYS A 82 31.03 -0.50 -14.04
N ARG A 83 29.74 -0.56 -13.77
CA ARG A 83 29.23 -1.10 -12.49
C ARG A 83 29.14 -2.62 -12.64
N THR A 84 29.70 -3.31 -11.65
CA THR A 84 29.92 -4.76 -11.57
C THR A 84 28.67 -5.58 -11.92
N GLY A 85 28.79 -6.46 -12.91
CA GLY A 85 27.71 -7.33 -13.39
C GLY A 85 27.11 -8.25 -12.32
N GLY A 86 27.85 -8.52 -11.23
CA GLY A 86 27.39 -9.36 -10.13
C GLY A 86 26.19 -8.78 -9.35
N ALA A 87 26.16 -7.48 -9.08
CA ALA A 87 25.07 -6.85 -8.30
C ALA A 87 23.79 -6.58 -9.10
N ARG A 88 23.89 -6.69 -10.43
CA ARG A 88 22.75 -6.63 -11.35
C ARG A 88 22.20 -8.04 -11.59
N LYS A 89 23.09 -9.02 -11.78
CA LYS A 89 22.73 -10.44 -11.89
C LYS A 89 22.06 -10.97 -10.63
N LEU A 90 22.57 -10.64 -9.44
CA LEU A 90 21.91 -11.02 -8.16
C LEU A 90 20.51 -10.40 -8.00
N ARG A 91 20.31 -9.18 -8.50
CA ARG A 91 19.00 -8.51 -8.46
C ARG A 91 18.03 -9.07 -9.49
N ASP A 92 18.51 -9.39 -10.68
CA ASP A 92 17.73 -10.03 -11.72
C ASP A 92 17.38 -11.49 -11.29
N ASP A 93 18.31 -12.23 -10.68
CA ASP A 93 18.09 -13.58 -10.14
C ASP A 93 17.11 -13.62 -8.94
N GLU A 94 17.00 -12.53 -8.15
CA GLU A 94 15.98 -12.35 -7.08
C GLU A 94 14.62 -11.91 -7.65
N LEU A 95 14.61 -11.15 -8.75
CA LEU A 95 13.40 -10.72 -9.46
C LEU A 95 12.84 -11.82 -10.38
N ASP A 96 13.64 -12.84 -10.73
CA ASP A 96 13.27 -13.96 -11.60
C ASP A 96 12.64 -15.16 -10.84
N GLN A 97 12.36 -15.03 -9.53
CA GLN A 97 11.78 -16.10 -8.71
C GLN A 97 10.43 -15.70 -8.12
N GLU A 98 9.43 -15.65 -8.99
CA GLU A 98 8.02 -15.46 -8.65
C GLU A 98 7.28 -16.81 -8.79
N LEU A 99 6.53 -17.21 -7.75
CA LEU A 99 5.66 -18.40 -7.82
C LEU A 99 4.26 -17.97 -8.26
N VAL A 100 3.72 -18.65 -9.26
CA VAL A 100 2.27 -18.56 -9.54
C VAL A 100 1.48 -19.44 -8.57
N PHE A 101 0.16 -19.26 -8.50
CA PHE A 101 -0.69 -19.86 -7.47
C PHE A 101 -0.52 -21.37 -7.30
N TYR A 102 -0.49 -22.15 -8.39
CA TYR A 102 -0.35 -23.60 -8.29
C TYR A 102 1.06 -24.02 -7.82
N GLU A 103 2.10 -23.25 -8.14
CA GLU A 103 3.47 -23.48 -7.63
C GLU A 103 3.55 -23.13 -6.15
N PHE A 104 2.84 -22.09 -5.71
CA PHE A 104 2.68 -21.78 -4.30
C PHE A 104 1.97 -22.91 -3.53
N VAL A 105 0.88 -23.45 -4.07
CA VAL A 105 0.18 -24.61 -3.49
C VAL A 105 1.12 -25.82 -3.41
N GLU A 106 1.94 -26.07 -4.43
CA GLU A 106 2.95 -27.13 -4.41
C GLU A 106 3.95 -26.94 -3.26
N VAL A 107 4.44 -25.72 -3.04
CA VAL A 107 5.33 -25.40 -1.92
C VAL A 107 4.65 -25.69 -0.58
N LEU A 108 3.39 -25.31 -0.40
CA LEU A 108 2.64 -25.60 0.82
C LEU A 108 2.50 -27.10 1.06
N ILE A 109 2.24 -27.91 0.03
CA ILE A 109 2.16 -29.38 0.13
C ILE A 109 3.52 -29.97 0.55
N ARG A 110 4.62 -29.49 -0.02
CA ARG A 110 5.98 -29.96 0.35
C ARG A 110 6.32 -29.61 1.80
N ILE A 111 5.99 -28.38 2.22
CA ILE A 111 6.22 -27.90 3.57
C ILE A 111 5.38 -28.68 4.56
N SER A 112 4.09 -28.94 4.27
CA SER A 112 3.21 -29.66 5.17
C SER A 112 3.70 -31.08 5.44
N PHE A 113 4.12 -31.78 4.39
CA PHE A 113 4.66 -33.13 4.50
C PHE A 113 5.96 -33.15 5.32
N TRP A 114 6.90 -32.25 5.03
CA TRP A 114 8.20 -32.21 5.71
C TRP A 114 8.05 -31.79 7.17
N ARG A 115 7.18 -30.81 7.45
CA ARG A 115 6.88 -30.32 8.80
C ARG A 115 6.30 -31.43 9.68
N ALA A 116 5.38 -32.24 9.15
CA ALA A 116 4.80 -33.36 9.88
C ALA A 116 5.74 -34.58 9.97
N ASN A 117 6.69 -34.71 9.05
CA ASN A 117 7.57 -35.88 8.93
C ASN A 117 9.06 -35.49 8.77
N PRO A 118 9.69 -34.82 9.74
CA PRO A 118 11.05 -34.26 9.60
C PRO A 118 12.14 -35.32 9.40
N PHE A 119 11.90 -36.56 9.82
CA PHE A 119 12.84 -37.69 9.69
C PHE A 119 12.48 -38.67 8.58
N HIS A 120 11.53 -38.31 7.71
CA HIS A 120 11.15 -39.16 6.60
C HIS A 120 12.36 -39.49 5.70
N GLY A 121 12.54 -40.77 5.39
CA GLY A 121 13.71 -41.27 4.64
C GLY A 121 14.94 -41.59 5.49
N ILE A 122 14.95 -41.29 6.79
CA ILE A 122 16.03 -41.67 7.71
C ILE A 122 15.65 -42.95 8.46
N HIS A 123 16.14 -44.10 7.98
CA HIS A 123 15.80 -45.42 8.53
C HIS A 123 16.01 -45.58 10.05
N LYS A 124 16.98 -44.85 10.63
CA LYS A 124 17.30 -44.92 12.06
C LYS A 124 16.36 -44.10 12.95
N LEU A 125 15.56 -43.21 12.38
CA LEU A 125 14.65 -42.30 13.09
C LEU A 125 13.22 -42.40 12.54
N ALA A 126 12.86 -43.57 11.99
CA ALA A 126 11.56 -43.81 11.40
C ALA A 126 10.46 -43.65 12.47
N GLN A 127 9.64 -42.61 12.31
CA GLN A 127 8.45 -42.36 13.11
C GLN A 127 7.20 -42.77 12.32
N GLN A 128 6.06 -42.84 13.00
CA GLN A 128 4.78 -43.04 12.34
C GLN A 128 4.56 -41.91 11.33
N LEU A 129 4.34 -42.28 10.07
CA LEU A 129 4.13 -41.34 8.98
C LEU A 129 2.77 -40.66 9.13
N VAL A 130 2.75 -39.33 9.02
CA VAL A 130 1.53 -38.54 8.83
C VAL A 130 1.32 -38.34 7.33
N PRO A 131 0.34 -39.02 6.71
CA PRO A 131 0.16 -39.01 5.26
C PRO A 131 -0.46 -37.69 4.77
N LEU A 132 -0.45 -37.50 3.45
CA LEU A 132 -1.39 -36.58 2.79
C LEU A 132 -2.77 -37.24 2.70
N PRO A 133 -3.88 -36.50 2.88
CA PRO A 133 -3.95 -35.04 3.01
C PRO A 133 -3.77 -34.52 4.45
N ASP A 134 -3.69 -35.40 5.45
CA ASP A 134 -3.77 -35.03 6.88
C ASP A 134 -2.72 -34.00 7.30
N CYS A 135 -1.46 -34.17 6.87
CA CYS A 135 -0.39 -33.21 7.18
C CYS A 135 -0.66 -31.82 6.58
N LEU A 136 -1.26 -31.74 5.39
CA LEU A 136 -1.65 -30.49 4.75
C LEU A 136 -2.83 -29.85 5.48
N HIS A 137 -3.87 -30.63 5.78
CA HIS A 137 -5.03 -30.16 6.53
C HIS A 137 -4.61 -29.59 7.88
N GLN A 138 -3.78 -30.33 8.63
CA GLN A 138 -3.27 -29.90 9.93
C GLN A 138 -2.48 -28.59 9.81
N MET A 139 -1.51 -28.50 8.89
CA MET A 139 -0.71 -27.29 8.70
C MET A 139 -1.58 -26.09 8.32
N LEU A 140 -2.54 -26.27 7.40
CA LEU A 140 -3.42 -25.19 6.99
C LEU A 140 -4.29 -24.70 8.15
N HIS A 141 -4.95 -25.59 8.87
CA HIS A 141 -5.89 -25.20 9.93
C HIS A 141 -5.22 -24.72 11.22
N GLU A 142 -4.05 -25.25 11.57
CA GLU A 142 -3.39 -24.93 12.84
C GLU A 142 -2.32 -23.84 12.71
N VAL A 143 -1.76 -23.62 11.51
CA VAL A 143 -0.59 -22.75 11.32
C VAL A 143 -0.87 -21.62 10.33
N VAL A 144 -1.38 -21.92 9.14
CA VAL A 144 -1.46 -20.92 8.04
C VAL A 144 -2.75 -20.10 8.09
N LEU A 145 -3.91 -20.77 8.08
CA LEU A 145 -5.22 -20.11 8.02
C LEU A 145 -5.58 -19.27 9.26
N PRO A 146 -5.16 -19.61 10.49
CA PRO A 146 -5.44 -18.76 11.66
C PRO A 146 -4.87 -17.35 11.55
N THR A 147 -3.73 -17.19 10.88
CA THR A 147 -3.06 -15.89 10.68
C THR A 147 -3.30 -15.32 9.28
N ALA A 148 -3.96 -16.05 8.39
CA ALA A 148 -4.32 -15.58 7.08
C ALA A 148 -5.26 -14.38 7.19
N ARG A 149 -4.93 -13.30 6.47
CA ARG A 149 -5.83 -12.16 6.34
C ARG A 149 -7.10 -12.64 5.69
N ARG A 150 -8.23 -12.40 6.35
CA ARG A 150 -9.54 -12.63 5.76
C ARG A 150 -9.85 -11.51 4.78
N ASP A 151 -10.52 -11.85 3.71
CA ASP A 151 -11.07 -10.85 2.79
C ASP A 151 -12.15 -10.05 3.53
N ASP A 152 -11.85 -8.79 3.83
CA ASP A 152 -12.75 -7.83 4.46
C ASP A 152 -13.38 -6.88 3.42
N SER A 153 -13.24 -7.18 2.12
CA SER A 153 -13.64 -6.27 1.06
C SER A 153 -15.12 -5.94 1.10
N ALA A 154 -15.98 -6.93 1.37
CA ALA A 154 -17.42 -6.74 1.53
C ALA A 154 -17.76 -5.85 2.75
N LEU A 155 -17.08 -6.07 3.87
CA LEU A 155 -17.25 -5.27 5.09
C LEU A 155 -16.83 -3.82 4.86
N PHE A 156 -15.72 -3.61 4.14
CA PHE A 156 -15.26 -2.28 3.77
C PHE A 156 -16.25 -1.58 2.84
N LYS A 157 -16.79 -2.27 1.83
CA LYS A 157 -17.80 -1.72 0.91
C LYS A 157 -19.06 -1.29 1.67
N GLU A 158 -19.54 -2.11 2.60
CA GLU A 158 -20.68 -1.79 3.45
C GLU A 158 -20.39 -0.59 4.38
N GLN A 159 -19.21 -0.56 4.99
CA GLN A 159 -18.78 0.56 5.83
C GLN A 159 -18.69 1.86 5.01
N LEU A 160 -18.05 1.81 3.84
CA LEU A 160 -17.90 2.97 2.98
C LEU A 160 -19.27 3.51 2.55
N ALA A 161 -20.23 2.64 2.21
CA ALA A 161 -21.57 3.03 1.81
C ALA A 161 -22.42 3.61 2.96
N SER A 162 -22.24 3.11 4.19
CA SER A 162 -23.06 3.49 5.35
C SER A 162 -22.52 4.69 6.13
N ASP A 163 -21.20 4.90 6.16
CA ASP A 163 -20.58 5.97 6.93
C ASP A 163 -20.71 7.33 6.23
N LYS A 164 -21.57 8.19 6.80
CA LYS A 164 -21.83 9.54 6.31
C LYS A 164 -20.59 10.41 6.23
N SER A 165 -19.62 10.23 7.12
CA SER A 165 -18.39 11.03 7.13
C SER A 165 -17.48 10.69 5.96
N LEU A 166 -17.39 9.40 5.60
CA LEU A 166 -16.62 8.95 4.45
C LEU A 166 -17.30 9.38 3.14
N GLN A 167 -18.62 9.21 3.06
CA GLN A 167 -19.42 9.64 1.92
C GLN A 167 -19.36 11.16 1.70
N ALA A 168 -19.36 11.96 2.76
CA ALA A 168 -19.22 13.41 2.66
C ALA A 168 -17.90 13.83 2.01
N VAL A 169 -16.79 13.19 2.38
CA VAL A 169 -15.47 13.44 1.78
C VAL A 169 -15.47 13.04 0.30
N LEU A 170 -15.97 11.85 -0.04
CA LEU A 170 -16.04 11.41 -1.44
C LEU A 170 -16.94 12.32 -2.29
N ALA A 171 -18.05 12.79 -1.74
CA ALA A 171 -18.95 13.73 -2.41
C ALA A 171 -18.30 15.10 -2.62
N GLU A 172 -17.60 15.64 -1.61
CA GLU A 172 -16.86 16.92 -1.68
C GLU A 172 -15.86 16.91 -2.85
N PHE A 173 -15.12 15.81 -3.02
CA PHE A 173 -14.07 15.69 -4.03
C PHE A 173 -14.47 14.93 -5.29
N ARG A 174 -15.75 14.58 -5.46
CA ARG A 174 -16.20 13.79 -6.61
C ARG A 174 -15.86 14.47 -7.93
N ALA A 175 -16.18 15.75 -8.07
CA ALA A 175 -15.92 16.51 -9.29
C ALA A 175 -14.42 16.59 -9.67
N PRO A 176 -13.49 17.04 -8.79
CA PRO A 176 -12.07 17.06 -9.12
C PRO A 176 -11.49 15.66 -9.35
N LEU A 177 -11.98 14.64 -8.64
CA LEU A 177 -11.57 13.25 -8.89
C LEU A 177 -12.07 12.73 -10.24
N THR A 178 -13.28 13.11 -10.68
CA THR A 178 -13.79 12.78 -12.01
C THR A 178 -12.90 13.40 -13.09
N GLU A 179 -12.53 14.67 -12.97
CA GLU A 179 -11.62 15.34 -13.91
C GLU A 179 -10.24 14.67 -13.94
N TRP A 180 -9.71 14.35 -12.76
CA TRP A 180 -8.45 13.62 -12.62
C TRP A 180 -8.51 12.25 -13.30
N PHE A 181 -9.55 11.46 -13.00
CA PHE A 181 -9.75 10.11 -13.54
C PHE A 181 -9.88 10.15 -15.06
N ASN A 182 -10.66 11.11 -15.56
CA ASN A 182 -10.83 11.38 -16.97
C ASN A 182 -9.51 11.70 -17.67
N THR A 183 -8.62 12.44 -17.01
CA THR A 183 -7.30 12.77 -17.56
C THR A 183 -6.38 11.55 -17.59
N GLN A 184 -6.38 10.73 -16.53
CA GLN A 184 -5.54 9.52 -16.48
C GLN A 184 -6.03 8.39 -17.39
N THR A 185 -7.31 8.39 -17.76
CA THR A 185 -7.94 7.37 -18.62
C THR A 185 -8.09 7.82 -20.08
N GLN A 186 -7.56 8.99 -20.44
CA GLN A 186 -7.51 9.47 -21.83
C GLN A 186 -6.53 8.62 -22.66
N SER A 187 -6.99 7.47 -23.15
CA SER A 187 -6.37 6.74 -24.25
C SER A 187 -7.14 7.00 -25.54
N MET A 188 -6.42 7.31 -26.63
CA MET A 188 -7.03 7.52 -27.96
C MET A 188 -7.76 6.27 -28.51
N PHE A 189 -7.54 5.10 -27.93
CA PHE A 189 -8.05 3.81 -28.41
C PHE A 189 -9.39 3.37 -27.79
N LEU A 190 -9.84 3.98 -26.70
CA LEU A 190 -11.07 3.57 -25.99
C LEU A 190 -12.25 4.51 -26.31
N ARG A 191 -12.44 4.84 -27.59
CA ARG A 191 -13.61 5.61 -28.04
C ARG A 191 -14.85 4.69 -28.07
N GLY A 192 -15.59 4.61 -26.97
CA GLY A 192 -16.96 4.07 -26.98
C GLY A 192 -17.33 3.17 -25.81
N GLU A 193 -16.35 2.55 -25.15
CA GLU A 193 -16.56 1.80 -23.90
C GLU A 193 -16.20 2.72 -22.73
N GLY A 194 -16.97 2.68 -21.64
CA GLY A 194 -16.78 3.56 -20.49
C GLY A 194 -15.32 3.66 -20.06
N ARG A 195 -14.88 4.85 -19.64
CA ARG A 195 -13.48 5.07 -19.24
C ARG A 195 -13.13 4.18 -18.06
N LYS A 196 -12.10 3.37 -18.22
CA LYS A 196 -11.57 2.52 -17.15
C LYS A 196 -10.10 2.80 -16.88
N LEU A 197 -9.73 2.79 -15.61
CA LEU A 197 -8.34 2.94 -15.16
C LEU A 197 -7.67 1.56 -15.10
N GLN A 198 -6.60 1.38 -15.87
CA GLN A 198 -5.79 0.16 -15.82
C GLN A 198 -4.85 0.16 -14.61
N TYR A 199 -4.58 -1.01 -14.04
CA TYR A 199 -3.66 -1.12 -12.90
C TYR A 199 -2.25 -0.57 -13.20
N GLN A 200 -1.74 -0.76 -14.42
CA GLN A 200 -0.44 -0.20 -14.81
C GLN A 200 -0.43 1.33 -14.75
N ALA A 201 -1.48 1.99 -15.26
CA ALA A 201 -1.62 3.45 -15.18
C ALA A 201 -1.71 3.92 -13.72
N TRP A 202 -2.43 3.18 -12.87
CA TRP A 202 -2.50 3.47 -11.44
C TRP A 202 -1.13 3.39 -10.75
N GLN A 203 -0.37 2.32 -11.00
CA GLN A 203 1.00 2.19 -10.48
C GLN A 203 1.91 3.32 -10.94
N ASP A 204 1.83 3.69 -12.23
CA ASP A 204 2.68 4.73 -12.81
C ASP A 204 2.38 6.10 -12.20
N VAL A 205 1.11 6.41 -11.94
CA VAL A 205 0.70 7.59 -11.19
C VAL A 205 1.34 7.60 -9.81
N LEU A 206 1.17 6.52 -9.04
CA LEU A 206 1.66 6.44 -7.67
C LEU A 206 3.18 6.56 -7.59
N LYS A 207 3.90 5.92 -8.52
CA LYS A 207 5.37 5.99 -8.60
C LYS A 207 5.85 7.37 -9.04
N LYS A 208 5.26 7.93 -10.10
CA LYS A 208 5.66 9.22 -10.68
C LYS A 208 5.47 10.36 -9.69
N LYS A 209 4.37 10.35 -8.94
CA LYS A 209 4.09 11.33 -7.88
C LYS A 209 4.70 10.98 -6.54
N LYS A 210 5.42 9.85 -6.44
CA LYS A 210 6.07 9.35 -5.22
C LYS A 210 5.11 9.16 -4.05
N HIS A 211 3.87 8.75 -4.28
CA HIS A 211 2.87 8.49 -3.21
C HIS A 211 3.02 7.12 -2.55
N VAL A 212 4.00 6.33 -2.98
CA VAL A 212 4.42 5.08 -2.33
C VAL A 212 5.75 5.34 -1.64
N GLY A 213 5.81 5.03 -0.35
CA GLY A 213 6.94 5.38 0.49
C GLY A 213 6.60 5.37 1.97
N ILE A 214 7.48 6.00 2.74
CA ILE A 214 7.37 6.18 4.18
C ILE A 214 7.68 7.65 4.46
N TRP A 215 6.85 8.29 5.28
CA TRP A 215 7.03 9.68 5.70
C TRP A 215 6.95 9.77 7.21
N GLU A 216 7.67 10.72 7.78
CA GLU A 216 7.72 10.96 9.21
C GLU A 216 7.74 12.46 9.49
N ILE A 217 6.95 12.89 10.47
CA ILE A 217 7.00 14.25 11.01
C ILE A 217 7.15 14.20 12.54
N ASN A 218 7.73 15.24 13.11
CA ASN A 218 7.57 15.51 14.53
C ASN A 218 6.23 16.21 14.74
N GLN A 219 5.59 15.92 15.87
CA GLN A 219 4.39 16.63 16.27
C GLN A 219 4.74 18.10 16.52
N ASP A 220 3.95 19.02 15.97
CA ASP A 220 4.06 20.44 16.30
C ASP A 220 2.95 20.86 17.27
N SER A 221 3.18 21.99 17.94
CA SER A 221 2.25 22.57 18.89
C SER A 221 2.23 24.08 18.76
N GLU A 222 1.03 24.66 18.84
CA GLU A 222 0.80 26.10 19.04
C GLU A 222 1.00 26.49 20.51
N ILE A 223 1.63 25.65 21.33
CA ILE A 223 1.96 25.92 22.73
C ILE A 223 3.48 25.94 22.88
N THR A 224 4.02 27.00 23.46
CA THR A 224 5.45 27.10 23.71
C THR A 224 5.95 26.04 24.67
N GLY A 225 7.04 25.38 24.27
CA GLY A 225 7.73 24.41 25.11
C GLY A 225 6.98 23.09 25.34
N ASP A 226 5.94 22.83 24.56
CA ASP A 226 5.14 21.60 24.64
C ASP A 226 6.01 20.35 24.45
N GLU A 227 6.11 19.53 25.49
CA GLU A 227 6.92 18.32 25.46
C GLU A 227 6.41 17.27 24.47
N ARG A 228 5.14 17.34 24.08
CA ARG A 228 4.53 16.45 23.09
C ARG A 228 5.12 16.63 21.70
N CYS A 229 5.82 17.74 21.42
CA CYS A 229 6.51 17.94 20.14
C CYS A 229 7.65 16.92 19.90
N ARG A 230 8.01 16.13 20.92
CA ARG A 230 8.93 14.99 20.79
C ARG A 230 8.28 13.76 20.15
N ASN A 231 6.95 13.72 20.07
CA ASN A 231 6.24 12.62 19.43
C ASN A 231 6.51 12.64 17.92
N LYS A 232 6.61 11.44 17.34
CA LYS A 232 6.81 11.24 15.91
C LYS A 232 5.60 10.55 15.32
N HIS A 233 5.11 11.07 14.20
CA HIS A 233 4.05 10.46 13.42
C HIS A 233 4.62 9.93 12.12
N ARG A 234 4.16 8.74 11.73
CA ARG A 234 4.62 8.04 10.53
C ARG A 234 3.43 7.55 9.73
N CYS A 235 3.46 7.78 8.42
CA CYS A 235 2.54 7.17 7.46
C CYS A 235 3.34 6.40 6.40
N ALA A 236 2.71 5.39 5.77
CA ALA A 236 3.38 4.56 4.77
C ALA A 236 2.38 3.90 3.84
N LEU A 237 2.68 3.91 2.54
CA LEU A 237 1.93 3.17 1.53
C LEU A 237 2.91 2.40 0.66
N SER A 238 2.70 1.08 0.51
CA SER A 238 3.50 0.22 -0.35
C SER A 238 2.78 -0.09 -1.67
N LEU A 239 3.52 -0.50 -2.70
CA LEU A 239 2.92 -0.97 -3.96
C LEU A 239 2.03 -2.20 -3.76
N PRO A 240 2.41 -3.21 -2.95
CA PRO A 240 1.51 -4.31 -2.62
C PRO A 240 0.19 -3.83 -1.99
N GLN A 241 0.23 -2.88 -1.06
CA GLN A 241 -1.00 -2.32 -0.46
C GLN A 241 -1.88 -1.64 -1.51
N ALA A 242 -1.28 -0.84 -2.40
CA ALA A 242 -2.01 -0.20 -3.50
C ALA A 242 -2.55 -1.22 -4.52
N LYS A 243 -1.86 -2.34 -4.75
CA LYS A 243 -2.30 -3.48 -5.57
C LYS A 243 -3.54 -4.12 -4.96
N PHE A 244 -3.48 -4.48 -3.69
CA PHE A 244 -4.62 -5.08 -2.98
C PHE A 244 -5.82 -4.13 -2.94
N ALA A 245 -5.60 -2.84 -2.68
CA ALA A 245 -6.67 -1.84 -2.73
C ALA A 245 -7.34 -1.78 -4.12
N PHE A 246 -6.55 -1.85 -5.20
CA PHE A 246 -7.06 -1.87 -6.57
C PHE A 246 -7.88 -3.14 -6.83
N SER A 247 -7.31 -4.32 -6.60
CA SER A 247 -7.98 -5.60 -6.83
C SER A 247 -9.27 -5.75 -6.01
N ASN A 248 -9.24 -5.38 -4.72
CA ASN A 248 -10.39 -5.51 -3.82
C ASN A 248 -11.53 -4.54 -4.16
N SER A 249 -11.23 -3.48 -4.91
CA SER A 249 -12.25 -2.52 -5.37
C SER A 249 -12.99 -3.00 -6.62
N GLN A 250 -12.47 -4.02 -7.32
CA GLN A 250 -13.13 -4.59 -8.48
C GLN A 250 -14.45 -5.30 -8.11
N SER A 251 -15.39 -5.26 -9.04
CA SER A 251 -16.65 -6.02 -8.98
C SER A 251 -16.43 -7.52 -9.24
N LEU A 252 -17.22 -8.37 -8.56
CA LEU A 252 -17.15 -9.85 -8.67
C LEU A 252 -17.34 -10.36 -10.11
N ASP A 253 -18.14 -9.65 -10.92
CA ASP A 253 -18.38 -9.99 -12.32
C ASP A 253 -17.10 -9.89 -13.19
N GLN A 254 -16.09 -9.14 -12.75
CA GLN A 254 -14.79 -9.04 -13.42
C GLN A 254 -13.79 -10.11 -12.95
N MET A 255 -14.12 -10.88 -11.91
CA MET A 255 -13.22 -11.86 -11.26
C MET A 255 -13.51 -13.33 -11.62
N SER A 256 -14.24 -13.63 -12.70
CA SER A 256 -14.52 -15.03 -13.07
C SER A 256 -13.24 -15.77 -13.49
N VAL A 257 -12.69 -16.54 -12.55
CA VAL A 257 -11.57 -17.47 -12.73
C VAL A 257 -12.05 -18.63 -13.61
N GLY A 258 -11.76 -18.62 -14.91
CA GLY A 258 -12.12 -19.79 -15.72
C GLY A 258 -11.79 -19.80 -17.20
N VAL A 259 -11.88 -18.69 -17.92
CA VAL A 259 -11.52 -18.66 -19.35
C VAL A 259 -11.00 -17.28 -19.68
N ALA A 260 -9.72 -17.03 -19.43
CA ALA A 260 -9.05 -15.86 -20.00
C ALA A 260 -8.81 -16.16 -21.50
N THR A 261 -9.66 -15.62 -22.35
CA THR A 261 -9.32 -15.41 -23.76
C THR A 261 -8.42 -14.17 -23.85
N ASP A 262 -7.53 -14.10 -24.86
CA ASP A 262 -6.58 -12.99 -25.11
C ASP A 262 -7.20 -11.57 -25.19
N LYS A 263 -8.52 -11.45 -25.01
CA LYS A 263 -9.31 -10.21 -25.05
C LYS A 263 -9.98 -9.86 -23.72
N ASP A 264 -9.84 -10.66 -22.67
CA ASP A 264 -10.53 -10.39 -21.42
C ASP A 264 -9.98 -9.13 -20.74
N ASN A 265 -10.92 -8.29 -20.34
CA ASN A 265 -10.70 -6.98 -19.75
C ASN A 265 -9.63 -7.06 -18.66
N MET A 266 -8.44 -6.55 -19.00
CA MET A 266 -7.33 -6.29 -18.11
C MET A 266 -7.83 -5.70 -16.79
N THR A 267 -7.17 -6.01 -15.66
CA THR A 267 -7.49 -5.48 -14.33
C THR A 267 -7.70 -3.96 -14.38
N THR A 268 -8.97 -3.56 -14.38
CA THR A 268 -9.41 -2.18 -14.57
C THR A 268 -10.39 -1.78 -13.49
N LEU A 269 -10.50 -0.48 -13.23
CA LEU A 269 -11.51 0.12 -12.37
C LEU A 269 -12.36 1.10 -13.18
N ASP A 270 -13.67 1.05 -13.01
CA ASP A 270 -14.52 2.19 -13.33
C ASP A 270 -14.36 3.33 -12.32
N PHE A 271 -15.13 4.40 -12.44
CA PHE A 271 -14.99 5.56 -11.57
C PHE A 271 -15.42 5.28 -10.11
N GLU A 272 -16.46 4.48 -9.88
CA GLU A 272 -16.90 4.17 -8.51
C GLU A 272 -15.92 3.21 -7.84
N GLU A 273 -15.45 2.20 -8.58
CA GLU A 273 -14.40 1.27 -8.13
C GLU A 273 -13.08 2.04 -7.85
N PHE A 274 -12.79 3.09 -8.62
CA PHE A 274 -11.65 3.98 -8.35
C PHE A 274 -11.81 4.78 -7.06
N LEU A 275 -12.99 5.32 -6.76
CA LEU A 275 -13.24 6.05 -5.50
C LEU A 275 -13.00 5.13 -4.29
N GLU A 276 -13.46 3.88 -4.37
CA GLU A 276 -13.20 2.87 -3.35
C GLU A 276 -11.70 2.57 -3.22
N CYS A 277 -10.99 2.40 -4.33
CA CYS A 277 -9.55 2.15 -4.35
C CYS A 277 -8.78 3.29 -3.67
N VAL A 278 -9.16 4.55 -3.93
CA VAL A 278 -8.57 5.73 -3.26
C VAL A 278 -8.87 5.72 -1.76
N ALA A 279 -10.09 5.37 -1.36
CA ALA A 279 -10.48 5.29 0.04
C ALA A 279 -9.67 4.22 0.79
N ARG A 280 -9.55 3.02 0.22
CA ARG A 280 -8.72 1.93 0.75
C ARG A 280 -7.26 2.34 0.90
N CYS A 281 -6.68 2.94 -0.15
CA CYS A 281 -5.30 3.44 -0.11
C CYS A 281 -5.09 4.49 0.99
N GLY A 282 -6.03 5.41 1.19
CA GLY A 282 -5.91 6.44 2.21
C GLY A 282 -5.94 5.88 3.63
N ILE A 283 -6.87 4.99 3.91
CA ILE A 283 -6.95 4.31 5.21
C ILE A 283 -5.66 3.51 5.46
N ASP A 284 -5.19 2.74 4.49
CA ASP A 284 -3.95 1.97 4.65
C ASP A 284 -2.71 2.86 4.84
N LYS A 285 -2.64 3.97 4.10
CA LYS A 285 -1.52 4.91 4.15
C LYS A 285 -1.37 5.57 5.52
N TYR A 286 -2.48 6.00 6.10
CA TYR A 286 -2.51 6.81 7.32
C TYR A 286 -2.89 6.04 8.59
N LYS A 287 -3.16 4.73 8.53
CA LYS A 287 -3.60 3.92 9.69
C LYS A 287 -2.71 4.00 10.94
N ALA A 288 -1.42 4.30 10.77
CA ALA A 288 -0.50 4.43 11.90
C ALA A 288 -0.61 5.78 12.63
N VAL A 289 -1.25 6.78 12.00
CA VAL A 289 -1.49 8.11 12.57
C VAL A 289 -2.83 8.11 13.32
N ARG A 290 -2.79 7.75 14.60
CA ARG A 290 -3.99 7.53 15.43
C ARG A 290 -4.90 8.76 15.60
N GLN A 291 -4.35 9.96 15.41
CA GLN A 291 -5.08 11.23 15.47
C GLN A 291 -5.96 11.47 14.23
N MET A 292 -5.71 10.76 13.13
CA MET A 292 -6.49 10.87 11.91
C MET A 292 -7.71 9.96 11.97
N SER A 293 -8.89 10.52 11.73
CA SER A 293 -10.09 9.73 11.45
C SER A 293 -9.98 9.05 10.07
N ALA A 294 -10.79 8.01 9.83
CA ALA A 294 -10.87 7.39 8.51
C ALA A 294 -11.23 8.40 7.41
N ALA A 295 -12.17 9.31 7.68
CA ALA A 295 -12.52 10.39 6.75
C ALA A 295 -11.33 11.33 6.46
N ALA A 296 -10.55 11.69 7.48
CA ALA A 296 -9.35 12.50 7.30
C ALA A 296 -8.25 11.77 6.51
N ALA A 297 -8.10 10.46 6.71
CA ALA A 297 -7.17 9.63 5.95
C ALA A 297 -7.53 9.55 4.45
N ILE A 298 -8.82 9.38 4.14
CA ILE A 298 -9.31 9.40 2.76
C ILE A 298 -9.09 10.79 2.14
N LYS A 299 -9.46 11.86 2.86
CA LYS A 299 -9.25 13.25 2.39
C LYS A 299 -7.77 13.53 2.12
N GLY A 300 -6.89 13.09 3.02
CA GLY A 300 -5.45 13.19 2.86
C GLY A 300 -4.92 12.51 1.60
N MET A 301 -5.37 11.28 1.31
CA MET A 301 -5.00 10.58 0.09
C MET A 301 -5.50 11.29 -1.18
N ILE A 302 -6.72 11.83 -1.14
CA ILE A 302 -7.28 12.64 -2.23
C ILE A 302 -6.43 13.91 -2.44
N HIS A 303 -6.08 14.62 -1.36
CA HIS A 303 -5.23 15.80 -1.43
C HIS A 303 -3.86 15.48 -2.03
N ASN A 304 -3.23 14.37 -1.64
CA ASN A 304 -1.98 13.92 -2.25
C ASN A 304 -2.16 13.67 -3.75
N LEU A 305 -3.20 12.94 -4.12
CA LEU A 305 -3.45 12.56 -5.52
C LEU A 305 -3.71 13.79 -6.42
N LEU A 306 -4.43 14.78 -5.90
CA LEU A 306 -4.72 16.04 -6.57
C LEU A 306 -3.55 17.04 -6.50
N GLY A 307 -2.55 16.79 -5.66
CA GLY A 307 -1.41 17.69 -5.46
C GLY A 307 -1.76 18.95 -4.66
N ILE A 308 -2.78 18.88 -3.80
CA ILE A 308 -3.22 19.96 -2.91
C ILE A 308 -2.31 20.06 -1.69
N GLU A 309 -2.03 18.90 -1.07
CA GLU A 309 -1.11 18.76 0.06
C GLU A 309 -0.22 17.53 -0.15
N ASN A 310 1.02 17.59 0.33
CA ASN A 310 1.90 16.42 0.41
C ASN A 310 1.62 15.57 1.67
N GLU A 311 2.31 14.44 1.81
CA GLU A 311 2.08 13.51 2.91
C GLU A 311 2.36 14.10 4.30
N GLU A 312 3.39 14.94 4.41
CA GLU A 312 3.81 15.59 5.66
C GLU A 312 2.83 16.68 6.06
N GLU A 313 2.37 17.49 5.11
CA GLU A 313 1.33 18.52 5.31
C GLU A 313 0.02 17.90 5.81
N VAL A 314 -0.41 16.80 5.19
CA VAL A 314 -1.60 16.06 5.64
C VAL A 314 -1.43 15.55 7.07
N MET A 315 -0.28 14.94 7.39
CA MET A 315 -0.04 14.48 8.75
C MET A 315 -0.03 15.66 9.73
N TRP A 316 0.68 16.73 9.39
CA TRP A 316 0.82 17.92 10.22
C TRP A 316 -0.53 18.54 10.57
N ALA A 317 -1.40 18.76 9.57
CA ALA A 317 -2.72 19.34 9.76
C ALA A 317 -3.61 18.52 10.72
N ASN A 318 -3.40 17.20 10.80
CA ASN A 318 -4.18 16.30 11.64
C ASN A 318 -3.52 16.01 13.00
N THR A 319 -2.22 16.27 13.16
CA THR A 319 -1.48 16.00 14.41
C THR A 319 -1.12 17.26 15.19
N LEU A 320 -1.25 18.44 14.57
CA LEU A 320 -0.98 19.74 15.19
C LEU A 320 -1.81 19.91 16.46
N ILE A 321 -1.12 20.19 17.57
CA ILE A 321 -1.76 20.57 18.82
C ILE A 321 -2.13 22.04 18.72
N LYS A 322 -3.42 22.31 18.57
CA LYS A 322 -3.94 23.68 18.50
C LYS A 322 -4.21 24.24 19.88
N ALA A 323 -3.96 25.54 20.05
CA ALA A 323 -4.24 26.25 21.29
C ALA A 323 -4.88 27.61 20.99
N GLU A 324 -6.18 27.73 21.27
CA GLU A 324 -6.87 29.00 21.05
C GLU A 324 -6.42 30.04 22.08
N ARG A 325 -5.83 31.14 21.59
CA ARG A 325 -5.42 32.25 22.44
C ARG A 325 -6.63 33.09 22.86
N TYR A 326 -6.68 33.43 24.14
CA TYR A 326 -7.71 34.33 24.67
C TYR A 326 -7.70 35.69 23.94
N ASN A 327 -8.82 36.01 23.28
CA ASN A 327 -9.00 37.28 22.58
C ASN A 327 -9.45 38.38 23.54
N TRP A 328 -8.47 38.99 24.22
CA TRP A 328 -8.70 40.06 25.19
C TRP A 328 -9.45 41.27 24.62
N LYS A 329 -9.30 41.59 23.32
CA LYS A 329 -10.04 42.70 22.70
C LYS A 329 -11.54 42.45 22.67
N ARG A 330 -11.94 41.18 22.54
CA ARG A 330 -13.34 40.78 22.40
C ARG A 330 -13.97 40.46 23.75
N PHE A 331 -13.21 39.86 24.66
CA PHE A 331 -13.75 39.23 25.85
C PHE A 331 -13.38 39.92 27.16
N SER A 332 -12.42 40.86 27.15
CA SER A 332 -12.05 41.57 28.38
C SER A 332 -13.11 42.62 28.71
N GLY A 333 -13.50 42.68 29.99
CA GLY A 333 -14.43 43.67 30.52
C GLY A 333 -13.91 44.28 31.81
N PRO A 334 -14.44 45.45 32.21
CA PRO A 334 -14.08 46.09 33.48
C PRO A 334 -14.50 45.20 34.66
N LEU A 335 -13.64 45.12 35.67
CA LEU A 335 -13.98 44.46 36.93
C LEU A 335 -15.03 45.27 37.72
N GLU A 336 -15.67 44.63 38.69
CA GLU A 336 -16.63 45.31 39.58
C GLU A 336 -15.95 46.49 40.29
N GLY A 337 -16.50 47.69 40.14
CA GLY A 337 -15.94 48.92 40.68
C GLY A 337 -14.77 49.54 39.88
N GLN A 338 -14.30 48.89 38.80
CA GLN A 338 -13.24 49.44 37.94
C GLN A 338 -13.82 50.48 36.97
N THR A 339 -13.18 51.65 36.87
CA THR A 339 -13.58 52.66 35.88
C THR A 339 -13.21 52.21 34.47
N LEU A 340 -13.98 52.64 33.46
CA LEU A 340 -13.68 52.36 32.05
C LEU A 340 -12.32 52.91 31.61
N SER A 341 -11.91 54.06 32.18
CA SER A 341 -10.59 54.66 31.93
C SER A 341 -9.47 53.74 32.41
N ASP A 342 -9.59 53.18 33.61
CA ASP A 342 -8.56 52.30 34.17
C ASP A 342 -8.51 50.95 33.45
N HIS A 343 -9.67 50.44 33.03
CA HIS A 343 -9.75 49.26 32.18
C HIS A 343 -9.03 49.49 30.85
N LYS A 344 -9.24 50.64 30.20
CA LYS A 344 -8.55 51.00 28.94
C LYS A 344 -7.03 51.05 29.11
N LYS A 345 -6.53 51.66 30.20
CA LYS A 345 -5.10 51.67 30.52
C LYS A 345 -4.55 50.25 30.71
N TRP A 346 -5.32 49.37 31.37
CA TRP A 346 -4.93 47.97 31.51
C TRP A 346 -4.80 47.26 30.16
N LEU A 347 -5.76 47.46 29.24
CA LEU A 347 -5.67 46.90 27.89
C LEU A 347 -4.44 47.40 27.11
N GLU A 348 -4.08 48.67 27.26
CA GLU A 348 -2.86 49.24 26.67
C GLU A 348 -1.58 48.62 27.25
N VAL A 349 -1.57 48.30 28.54
CA VAL A 349 -0.47 47.54 29.18
C VAL A 349 -0.44 46.13 28.64
N TRP A 350 -1.56 45.41 28.66
CA TRP A 350 -1.68 44.03 28.18
C TRP A 350 -1.17 43.86 26.75
N GLN A 351 -1.51 44.78 25.85
CA GLN A 351 -1.04 44.77 24.46
C GLN A 351 0.49 44.76 24.34
N ARG A 352 1.20 45.34 25.30
CA ARG A 352 2.66 45.46 25.30
C ARG A 352 3.35 44.30 26.01
N ILE A 353 2.62 43.43 26.70
CA ILE A 353 3.20 42.28 27.40
C ILE A 353 3.62 41.22 26.36
N GLN A 354 4.90 40.89 26.35
CA GLN A 354 5.43 39.76 25.59
C GLN A 354 5.27 38.48 26.41
N VAL A 355 4.26 37.69 26.07
CA VAL A 355 3.96 36.39 26.69
C VAL A 355 4.34 35.20 25.81
N SER A 356 4.83 35.45 24.60
CA SER A 356 5.18 34.41 23.63
C SER A 356 6.33 33.51 24.10
N ASP A 357 7.20 33.98 25.00
CA ASP A 357 8.30 33.17 25.57
C ASP A 357 7.92 32.49 26.90
N VAL A 358 6.69 32.69 27.38
CA VAL A 358 6.23 32.04 28.61
C VAL A 358 6.00 30.57 28.31
N TYR A 359 6.60 29.68 29.09
CA TYR A 359 6.45 28.23 28.94
C TYR A 359 4.98 27.81 29.11
N TYR A 360 4.48 26.93 28.23
CA TYR A 360 3.08 26.51 28.14
C TYR A 360 2.08 27.59 27.73
N PHE A 361 2.52 28.64 27.05
CA PHE A 361 1.64 29.69 26.57
C PHE A 361 1.21 29.47 25.11
N PRO A 362 -0.07 29.69 24.74
CA PRO A 362 -0.51 29.65 23.35
C PRO A 362 0.19 30.72 22.49
N LEU A 363 0.75 30.30 21.36
CA LEU A 363 1.54 31.12 20.41
C LEU A 363 0.69 32.15 19.65
#